data_AF-A0A5U0G7W6-F1
#
_entry.id   AF-A0A5U0G7W6-F1
#
_cell.length_a   1.000
_cell.length_b   1.000
_cell.length_c   1.000
_cell.angle_alpha   90.00
_cell.angle_beta   90.00
_cell.angle_gamma   90.00
#
_symmetry.space_group_name_H-M   'P 1'
#
loop_
_entity.id
_entity.type
_entity.pdbx_description
1 polymer ?
#
loop_
_entity_poly.entity_id
_entity_poly.type
_entity_poly.pdbx_seq_one_letter_code
_entity_poly.pdbx_strand_id
1 'polypeptide(L)'
;MKNKLKYKLLHIKLLDVVLSCTVILASCYYSIASLFGVFNPFIWIAASIVDSLTGKKGSFPQSIHEYSAWWDRLEFSFPEIMQFFMAGLFLCVIVYATFHATVTITGYISELLERNYIKYIFGARFLRLYEKMQKRKGKVIARQKYKASEKNALNDATFEHYSKWKTYYKSELSFDEWKIKVMNGKNN
;
A
#
# COMPACT_ATOMS: atom_id res chain seq x y z
N MET A 1 27.33 -27.43 9.65
CA MET A 1 26.99 -26.36 8.66
C MET A 1 25.59 -25.75 8.82
N LYS A 2 24.52 -26.51 9.10
CA LYS A 2 23.14 -25.97 9.23
C LYS A 2 22.99 -24.85 10.28
N ASN A 3 23.64 -24.96 11.45
CA ASN A 3 23.52 -23.96 12.51
C ASN A 3 24.16 -22.61 12.14
N LYS A 4 25.32 -22.62 11.47
CA LYS A 4 25.97 -21.39 10.98
C LYS A 4 25.09 -20.66 9.95
N LEU A 5 24.41 -21.39 9.07
CA LEU A 5 23.48 -20.79 8.10
C LEU A 5 22.24 -20.21 8.76
N LYS A 6 21.63 -20.94 9.72
CA LYS A 6 20.49 -20.46 10.50
C LYS A 6 20.81 -19.16 11.24
N TYR A 7 21.98 -19.08 11.86
CA TYR A 7 22.44 -17.87 12.54
C TYR A 7 22.56 -16.66 11.59
N LYS A 8 23.20 -16.84 10.43
CA LYS A 8 23.31 -15.77 9.41
C LYS A 8 21.93 -15.28 8.95
N LEU A 9 20.99 -16.20 8.71
CA LEU A 9 19.62 -15.85 8.32
C LEU A 9 18.85 -15.16 9.44
N LEU A 10 19.04 -15.57 10.69
CA LEU A 10 18.43 -14.91 11.85
C LEU A 10 18.96 -13.47 11.97
N HIS A 11 20.25 -13.27 11.79
CA HIS A 11 20.86 -11.95 11.88
C HIS A 11 20.30 -10.98 10.82
N ILE A 12 20.12 -11.48 9.59
CA ILE A 12 19.51 -10.71 8.50
C ILE A 12 18.05 -10.41 8.78
N LYS A 13 17.28 -11.38 9.30
CA LYS A 13 15.89 -11.13 9.70
C LYS A 13 15.77 -10.06 10.78
N LEU A 14 16.69 -10.05 11.74
CA LEU A 14 16.69 -9.06 12.81
C LEU A 14 17.02 -7.67 12.24
N LEU A 15 17.98 -7.58 11.32
CA LEU A 15 18.25 -6.35 10.58
C LEU A 15 17.03 -5.86 9.79
N ASP A 16 16.35 -6.76 9.07
CA ASP A 16 15.16 -6.46 8.27
C ASP A 16 14.01 -5.92 9.15
N VAL A 17 13.80 -6.49 10.35
CA VAL A 17 12.85 -5.97 11.35
C VAL A 17 13.22 -4.56 11.79
N VAL A 18 14.50 -4.32 12.14
CA VAL A 18 14.97 -3.00 12.57
C VAL A 18 14.80 -1.96 11.47
N LEU A 19 15.20 -2.30 10.24
CA LEU A 19 15.04 -1.41 9.09
C LEU A 19 13.57 -1.13 8.79
N SER A 20 12.70 -2.15 8.86
CA SER A 20 11.26 -1.98 8.69
C SER A 20 10.64 -1.06 9.74
N CYS A 21 11.02 -1.21 11.01
CA CYS A 21 10.60 -0.29 12.07
C CYS A 21 11.08 1.14 11.79
N THR A 22 12.32 1.29 11.30
CA THR A 22 12.89 2.59 10.97
C THR A 22 12.16 3.25 9.80
N VAL A 23 11.82 2.48 8.76
CA VAL A 23 11.00 2.92 7.61
C VAL A 23 9.64 3.43 8.07
N ILE A 24 8.94 2.67 8.92
CA ILE A 24 7.63 3.06 9.43
C ILE A 24 7.74 4.33 10.28
N LEU A 25 8.68 4.38 11.22
CA LEU A 25 8.86 5.54 12.11
C LEU A 25 9.24 6.80 11.33
N ALA A 26 10.17 6.70 10.38
CA ALA A 26 10.57 7.81 9.52
C ALA A 26 9.39 8.30 8.65
N SER A 27 8.59 7.36 8.12
CA SER A 27 7.43 7.69 7.31
C SER A 27 6.32 8.36 8.12
N CYS A 28 6.03 7.86 9.32
CA CYS A 28 5.11 8.49 10.26
C CYS A 28 5.60 9.88 10.66
N TYR A 29 6.87 10.00 11.04
CA TYR A 29 7.48 11.26 11.44
C TYR A 29 7.38 12.29 10.31
N TYR A 30 7.82 11.95 9.10
CA TYR A 30 7.81 12.91 7.99
C TYR A 30 6.40 13.31 7.56
N SER A 31 5.45 12.36 7.58
CA SER A 31 4.05 12.65 7.24
C SER A 31 3.41 13.61 8.24
N ILE A 32 3.67 13.43 9.54
CA ILE A 32 3.16 14.32 10.58
C ILE A 32 3.92 15.66 10.58
N ALA A 33 5.25 15.63 10.51
CA ALA A 33 6.07 16.84 10.51
C ALA A 33 5.76 17.75 9.31
N SER A 34 5.34 17.18 8.17
CA SER A 34 4.87 17.96 7.03
C SER A 34 3.62 18.79 7.32
N LEU A 35 2.83 18.41 8.33
CA LEU A 35 1.70 19.21 8.84
C LEU A 35 2.15 20.45 9.61
N PHE A 36 3.36 20.42 10.19
CA PHE A 36 3.91 21.45 11.06
C PHE A 36 4.98 22.30 10.36
N GLY A 37 4.92 22.41 9.03
CA GLY A 37 5.80 23.29 8.25
C GLY A 37 7.09 22.66 7.74
N VAL A 38 7.30 21.35 7.92
CA VAL A 38 8.39 20.65 7.21
C VAL A 38 8.03 20.52 5.73
N PHE A 39 9.01 20.72 4.85
CA PHE A 39 8.84 20.69 3.40
C PHE A 39 8.10 19.42 2.93
N ASN A 40 7.04 19.59 2.15
CA ASN A 40 6.31 18.50 1.55
C ASN A 40 6.42 18.56 0.03
N PRO A 41 7.06 17.58 -0.62
CA PRO A 41 7.25 17.60 -2.07
C PRO A 41 5.93 17.54 -2.84
N PHE A 42 4.89 16.91 -2.30
CA PHE A 42 3.58 16.85 -2.98
C PHE A 42 2.84 18.18 -2.93
N ILE A 43 2.91 18.89 -1.81
CA ILE A 43 2.34 20.24 -1.70
C ILE A 43 3.10 21.18 -2.65
N TRP A 44 4.43 21.07 -2.72
CA TRP A 44 5.24 21.86 -3.63
C TRP A 44 4.94 21.57 -5.11
N ILE A 45 4.78 20.29 -5.49
CA ILE A 45 4.39 19.90 -6.85
C ILE A 45 2.98 20.41 -7.18
N ALA A 46 2.02 20.22 -6.27
CA ALA A 46 0.66 20.72 -6.45
C ALA A 46 0.65 22.24 -6.64
N ALA A 47 1.41 22.97 -5.82
CA ALA A 47 1.54 24.41 -5.96
C ALA A 47 2.17 24.81 -7.31
N SER A 48 3.20 24.09 -7.74
CA SER A 48 3.88 24.36 -9.02
C SER A 48 2.96 24.12 -10.23
N ILE A 49 2.13 23.08 -10.18
CA ILE A 49 1.15 22.79 -11.24
C ILE A 49 0.09 23.89 -11.29
N VAL A 50 -0.46 24.28 -10.14
CA VAL A 50 -1.50 25.32 -10.08
C VAL A 50 -0.95 26.67 -10.51
N ASP A 51 0.25 27.05 -10.06
CA ASP A 51 0.91 28.29 -10.50
C ASP A 51 1.16 28.30 -12.03
N SER A 52 1.49 27.14 -12.61
CA SER A 52 1.64 27.00 -14.06
C SER A 52 0.31 27.12 -14.80
N LEU A 53 -0.80 26.65 -14.24
CA LEU A 53 -2.12 26.69 -14.86
C LEU A 53 -2.79 28.07 -14.73
N THR A 54 -2.58 28.75 -13.61
CA THR A 54 -3.15 30.07 -13.33
C THR A 54 -2.27 31.22 -13.84
N GLY A 55 -1.00 30.93 -14.16
CA GLY A 55 -0.01 31.94 -14.52
C GLY A 55 0.36 32.88 -13.37
N LYS A 56 -0.11 32.60 -12.14
CA LYS A 56 0.10 33.41 -10.95
C LYS A 56 0.90 32.61 -9.93
N LYS A 57 2.12 33.06 -9.66
CA LYS A 57 2.99 32.43 -8.67
C LYS A 57 2.44 32.63 -7.24
N GLY A 58 2.41 31.58 -6.43
CA GLY A 58 1.83 31.60 -5.08
C GLY A 58 0.29 31.59 -5.06
N SER A 59 -0.32 31.15 -6.16
CA SER A 59 -1.77 31.00 -6.27
C SER A 59 -2.29 29.81 -5.47
N PHE A 60 -1.41 28.90 -5.05
CA PHE A 60 -1.72 27.71 -4.27
C PHE A 60 -0.73 27.56 -3.10
N PRO A 61 -1.20 27.09 -1.93
CA PRO A 61 -0.41 27.04 -0.71
C PRO A 61 0.72 26.02 -0.80
N GLN A 62 1.90 26.38 -0.30
CA GLN A 62 3.09 25.52 -0.24
C GLN A 62 3.26 24.83 1.11
N SER A 63 2.49 25.25 2.11
CA SER A 63 2.42 24.65 3.44
C SER A 63 0.99 24.54 3.93
N ILE A 64 0.76 23.73 4.97
CA ILE A 64 -0.57 23.60 5.58
C ILE A 64 -1.00 24.87 6.33
N HIS A 65 -0.03 25.62 6.86
CA HIS A 65 -0.31 26.94 7.43
C HIS A 65 -0.78 27.93 6.36
N GLU A 66 -0.19 27.88 5.17
CA GLU A 66 -0.68 28.66 4.02
C GLU A 66 -2.01 28.14 3.49
N TYR A 67 -2.32 26.85 3.66
CA TYR A 67 -3.56 26.25 3.18
C TYR A 67 -4.79 26.83 3.87
N SER A 68 -4.75 27.00 5.19
CA SER A 68 -5.83 27.70 5.92
C SER A 68 -6.04 29.12 5.37
N ALA A 69 -4.97 29.91 5.29
CA ALA A 69 -5.04 31.29 4.81
C ALA A 69 -5.37 31.41 3.31
N TRP A 70 -5.13 30.35 2.52
CA TRP A 70 -5.54 30.27 1.12
C TRP A 70 -7.03 29.93 0.99
N TRP A 71 -7.53 29.05 1.86
CA TRP A 71 -8.95 28.70 1.91
C TRP A 71 -9.79 29.89 2.33
N ASP A 72 -9.34 30.67 3.31
CA ASP A 72 -10.02 31.91 3.74
C ASP A 72 -10.07 32.98 2.63
N ARG A 73 -9.14 32.95 1.67
CA ARG A 73 -9.10 33.86 0.51
C ARG A 73 -10.01 33.42 -0.63
N LEU A 74 -10.41 32.17 -0.65
CA LEU A 74 -11.35 31.67 -1.64
C LEU A 74 -12.75 32.06 -1.17
N GLU A 75 -13.30 33.15 -1.71
CA GLU A 75 -14.68 33.61 -1.50
C GLU A 75 -15.71 32.64 -2.11
N PHE A 76 -15.65 31.35 -1.74
CA PHE A 76 -16.64 30.39 -2.16
C PHE A 76 -17.89 30.49 -1.29
N SER A 77 -19.05 30.65 -1.92
CA SER A 77 -20.38 30.63 -1.30
C SER A 77 -20.81 29.23 -0.81
N PHE A 78 -19.87 28.38 -0.33
CA PHE A 78 -20.20 27.06 0.20
C PHE A 78 -20.55 27.15 1.69
N PRO A 79 -21.50 26.33 2.18
CA PRO A 79 -21.75 26.19 3.62
C PRO A 79 -20.46 25.80 4.38
N GLU A 80 -20.25 26.34 5.57
CA GLU A 80 -19.05 26.11 6.40
C GLU A 80 -18.71 24.61 6.60
N ILE A 81 -19.74 23.77 6.75
CA ILE A 81 -19.59 22.31 6.90
C ILE A 81 -18.91 21.70 5.67
N MET A 82 -19.26 22.17 4.46
CA MET A 82 -18.69 21.66 3.21
C MET A 82 -17.23 22.11 3.05
N GLN A 83 -16.91 23.34 3.49
CA GLN A 83 -15.55 23.85 3.51
C GLN A 83 -14.65 23.04 4.46
N PHE A 84 -15.13 22.74 5.67
CA PHE A 84 -14.42 21.90 6.63
C PHE A 84 -14.16 20.49 6.09
N PHE A 85 -15.15 19.89 5.42
CA PHE A 85 -15.01 18.57 4.82
C PHE A 85 -13.96 18.56 3.69
N MET A 86 -13.97 19.56 2.80
CA MET A 86 -12.99 19.68 1.71
C MET A 86 -11.56 19.89 2.23
N ALA A 87 -11.40 20.72 3.26
CA ALA A 87 -10.11 20.92 3.92
C ALA A 87 -9.59 19.62 4.58
N GLY A 88 -10.46 18.90 5.27
CA GLY A 88 -10.13 17.59 5.87
C GLY A 88 -9.75 16.55 4.82
N LEU A 89 -10.50 16.46 3.71
CA LEU A 89 -10.20 15.55 2.60
C LEU A 89 -8.83 15.84 1.99
N PHE A 90 -8.53 17.12 1.73
CA PHE A 90 -7.25 17.55 1.17
C PHE A 90 -6.07 17.18 2.07
N LEU A 91 -6.19 17.43 3.38
CA LEU A 91 -5.19 17.03 4.38
C LEU A 91 -4.98 15.51 4.38
N CYS A 92 -6.05 14.72 4.38
CA CYS A 92 -5.98 13.26 4.32
C CYS A 92 -5.23 12.78 3.07
N VAL A 93 -5.53 13.36 1.90
CA VAL A 93 -4.88 13.01 0.64
C VAL A 93 -3.38 13.31 0.67
N ILE A 94 -3.00 14.49 1.16
CA ILE A 94 -1.57 14.87 1.25
C ILE A 94 -0.83 13.98 2.23
N VAL A 95 -1.36 13.76 3.43
CA VAL A 95 -0.73 12.90 4.43
C VAL A 95 -0.55 11.49 3.88
N TYR A 96 -1.59 10.94 3.24
CA TYR A 96 -1.54 9.64 2.61
C TYR A 96 -0.48 9.57 1.50
N ALA A 97 -0.47 10.55 0.58
CA ALA A 97 0.50 10.60 -0.52
C ALA A 97 1.94 10.70 0.00
N THR A 98 2.16 11.55 1.00
CA THR A 98 3.46 11.79 1.64
C THR A 98 3.94 10.53 2.37
N PHE A 99 3.05 9.87 3.11
CA PHE A 99 3.35 8.62 3.78
C PHE A 99 3.75 7.54 2.77
N HIS A 100 2.96 7.34 1.72
CA HIS A 100 3.23 6.33 0.69
C HIS A 100 4.56 6.55 -0.03
N ALA A 101 4.86 7.79 -0.39
CA ALA A 101 6.13 8.12 -1.02
C ALA A 101 7.31 7.90 -0.07
N THR A 102 7.17 8.32 1.20
CA THR A 102 8.22 8.16 2.19
C THR A 102 8.49 6.68 2.45
N VAL A 103 7.45 5.86 2.59
CA VAL A 103 7.58 4.40 2.72
C VAL A 103 8.28 3.80 1.51
N THR A 104 7.94 4.25 0.30
CA THR A 104 8.54 3.73 -0.94
C THR A 104 10.03 4.08 -1.00
N ILE A 105 10.39 5.34 -0.78
CA ILE A 105 11.79 5.82 -0.84
C ILE A 105 12.63 5.17 0.26
N THR A 106 12.15 5.22 1.51
CA THR A 106 12.87 4.64 2.65
C THR A 106 12.94 3.12 2.55
N GLY A 107 11.94 2.46 1.95
CA GLY A 107 11.97 1.05 1.58
C GLY A 107 13.09 0.72 0.60
N TYR A 108 13.24 1.50 -0.48
CA TYR A 108 14.36 1.32 -1.43
C TYR A 108 15.73 1.51 -0.76
N ILE A 109 15.86 2.52 0.11
CA ILE A 109 17.10 2.76 0.87
C ILE A 109 17.38 1.60 1.81
N SER A 110 16.36 1.10 2.51
CA SER A 110 16.44 -0.06 3.39
C SER A 110 16.96 -1.30 2.65
N GLU A 111 16.40 -1.61 1.46
CA GLU A 111 16.86 -2.74 0.66
C GLU A 111 18.33 -2.58 0.21
N LEU A 112 18.75 -1.37 -0.15
CA LEU A 112 20.15 -1.07 -0.50
C LEU A 112 21.08 -1.27 0.71
N LEU A 113 20.68 -0.79 1.88
CA LEU A 113 21.42 -0.96 3.13
C LEU A 113 21.53 -2.44 3.51
N GLU A 114 20.45 -3.21 3.43
CA GLU A 114 20.45 -4.65 3.71
C GLU A 114 21.43 -5.38 2.79
N ARG A 115 21.38 -5.13 1.47
CA ARG A 115 22.29 -5.76 0.50
C ARG A 115 23.75 -5.42 0.77
N ASN A 116 24.04 -4.14 1.01
CA ASN A 116 25.39 -3.68 1.31
C ASN A 116 25.92 -4.27 2.62
N TYR A 117 25.07 -4.32 3.66
CA TYR A 117 25.39 -4.94 4.93
C TYR A 117 25.70 -6.43 4.78
N ILE A 118 24.85 -7.19 4.09
CA ILE A 118 25.06 -8.62 3.83
C ILE A 118 26.36 -8.85 3.06
N LYS A 119 26.64 -8.02 2.05
CA LYS A 119 27.88 -8.10 1.26
C LYS A 119 29.10 -7.85 2.14
N TYR A 120 29.04 -6.86 3.02
CA TYR A 120 30.13 -6.47 3.91
C TYR A 120 30.42 -7.53 4.97
N ILE A 121 29.40 -8.02 5.69
CA ILE A 121 29.57 -8.95 6.82
C ILE A 121 29.74 -10.40 6.36
N PHE A 122 29.01 -10.85 5.34
CA PHE A 122 28.97 -12.25 4.94
C PHE A 122 29.62 -12.55 3.58
N GLY A 123 30.01 -11.51 2.84
CA GLY A 123 30.67 -11.61 1.54
C GLY A 123 29.72 -11.77 0.35
N ALA A 124 30.22 -11.43 -0.84
CA ALA A 124 29.44 -11.43 -2.09
C ALA A 124 28.89 -12.82 -2.48
N ARG A 125 29.60 -13.91 -2.13
CA ARG A 125 29.13 -15.29 -2.39
C ARG A 125 27.84 -15.59 -1.61
N PHE A 126 27.77 -15.13 -0.36
CA PHE A 126 26.59 -15.33 0.47
C PHE A 126 25.42 -14.47 -0.02
N LEU A 127 25.68 -13.20 -0.40
CA LEU A 127 24.65 -12.32 -0.97
C LEU A 127 23.95 -12.97 -2.18
N ARG A 128 24.71 -13.53 -3.14
CA ARG A 128 24.12 -14.22 -4.31
C ARG A 128 23.21 -15.39 -3.93
N LEU A 129 23.61 -16.16 -2.91
CA LEU A 129 22.79 -17.26 -2.40
C LEU A 129 21.51 -16.74 -1.73
N TYR A 130 21.64 -15.67 -0.93
CA TYR A 130 20.52 -15.02 -0.27
C TYR A 130 19.49 -14.48 -1.28
N GLU A 131 19.93 -13.74 -2.29
CA GLU A 131 19.05 -13.23 -3.36
C GLU A 131 18.35 -14.36 -4.12
N LYS A 132 19.05 -15.47 -4.40
CA LYS A 132 18.44 -16.65 -5.03
C LYS A 132 17.36 -17.28 -4.15
N MET A 133 17.58 -17.33 -2.83
CA MET A 133 16.57 -17.79 -1.87
C MET A 133 15.36 -16.85 -1.82
N GLN A 134 15.58 -15.53 -1.79
CA GLN A 134 14.49 -14.56 -1.78
C GLN A 134 13.66 -14.59 -3.06
N LYS A 135 14.30 -14.66 -4.24
CA LYS A 135 13.59 -14.83 -5.53
C LYS A 135 12.72 -16.09 -5.55
N ARG A 136 13.20 -17.20 -4.99
CA ARG A 136 12.41 -18.44 -4.90
C ARG A 136 11.21 -18.28 -4.00
N LYS A 137 11.37 -17.66 -2.82
CA LYS A 137 10.24 -17.35 -1.91
C LYS A 137 9.20 -16.47 -2.60
N GLY A 138 9.63 -15.40 -3.28
CA GLY A 138 8.73 -14.52 -4.04
C GLY A 138 7.91 -15.27 -5.09
N LYS A 139 8.52 -16.17 -5.85
CA LYS A 139 7.79 -17.03 -6.82
C LYS A 139 6.76 -17.95 -6.16
N VAL A 140 7.06 -18.50 -4.98
CA VAL A 140 6.12 -19.35 -4.24
C VAL A 140 4.92 -18.52 -3.76
N ILE A 141 5.16 -17.35 -3.19
CA ILE A 141 4.10 -16.44 -2.72
C ILE A 141 3.22 -16.00 -3.90
N ALA A 142 3.82 -15.63 -5.03
CA ALA A 142 3.07 -15.25 -6.23
C ALA A 142 2.18 -16.38 -6.75
N ARG A 143 2.68 -17.62 -6.78
CA ARG A 143 1.89 -18.81 -7.15
C ARG A 143 0.74 -19.07 -6.17
N GLN A 144 0.96 -18.88 -4.87
CA GLN A 144 -0.10 -19.03 -3.87
C GLN A 144 -1.19 -17.97 -4.06
N LYS A 145 -0.80 -16.70 -4.30
CA LYS A 145 -1.73 -15.61 -4.59
C LYS A 145 -2.55 -15.88 -5.86
N TYR A 146 -1.92 -16.40 -6.91
CA TYR A 146 -2.60 -16.80 -8.13
C TYR A 146 -3.65 -17.89 -7.87
N LYS A 147 -3.28 -18.98 -7.16
CA LYS A 147 -4.21 -20.05 -6.81
C LYS A 147 -5.39 -19.57 -5.96
N ALA A 148 -5.14 -18.65 -5.03
CA ALA A 148 -6.20 -18.03 -4.23
C ALA A 148 -7.16 -17.20 -5.11
N SER A 149 -6.61 -16.42 -6.05
CA SER A 149 -7.40 -15.65 -7.02
C SER A 149 -8.25 -16.55 -7.91
N GLU A 150 -7.69 -17.65 -8.41
CA GLU A 150 -8.40 -18.63 -9.24
C GLU A 150 -9.55 -19.30 -8.47
N LYS A 151 -9.30 -19.69 -7.22
CA LYS A 151 -10.35 -20.24 -6.33
C LYS A 151 -11.47 -19.23 -6.08
N ASN A 152 -11.12 -17.96 -5.88
CA ASN A 152 -12.11 -16.89 -5.67
C ASN A 152 -12.96 -16.70 -6.93
N ALA A 153 -12.34 -16.59 -8.11
CA ALA A 153 -13.06 -16.46 -9.38
C ALA A 153 -13.99 -17.66 -9.65
N LEU A 154 -13.55 -18.88 -9.32
CA LEU A 154 -14.39 -20.08 -9.45
C LEU A 154 -15.59 -20.05 -8.48
N ASN A 155 -15.37 -19.61 -7.24
CA ASN A 155 -16.44 -19.44 -6.26
C ASN A 155 -17.45 -18.37 -6.71
N ASP A 156 -16.97 -17.25 -7.25
CA ASP A 156 -17.81 -16.17 -7.76
C ASP A 156 -18.67 -16.65 -8.94
N ALA A 157 -18.08 -17.35 -9.91
CA ALA A 157 -18.81 -17.95 -11.03
C ALA A 157 -19.83 -19.00 -10.56
N THR A 158 -19.48 -19.79 -9.54
CA THR A 158 -20.40 -20.78 -8.95
C THR A 158 -21.59 -20.09 -8.27
N PHE A 159 -21.34 -18.98 -7.58
CA PHE A 159 -22.39 -18.17 -6.94
C PHE A 159 -23.28 -17.47 -7.97
N GLU A 160 -22.71 -16.96 -9.07
CA GLU A 160 -23.48 -16.39 -10.17
C GLU A 160 -24.43 -17.41 -10.80
N HIS A 161 -23.94 -18.64 -11.03
CA HIS A 161 -24.76 -19.74 -11.53
C HIS A 161 -25.88 -20.12 -10.55
N TYR A 162 -25.59 -20.16 -9.25
CA TYR A 162 -26.60 -20.34 -8.21
C TYR A 162 -27.68 -19.25 -8.25
N SER A 163 -27.28 -17.98 -8.36
CA SER A 163 -28.22 -16.85 -8.39
C SER A 163 -29.20 -16.99 -9.57
N LYS A 164 -28.69 -17.27 -10.78
CA LYS A 164 -29.51 -17.51 -11.97
C LYS A 164 -30.42 -18.73 -11.80
N TRP A 165 -29.90 -19.84 -11.28
CA TRP A 165 -30.67 -21.06 -11.02
C TRP A 165 -31.79 -20.81 -10.00
N LYS A 166 -31.50 -20.12 -8.89
CA LYS A 166 -32.45 -19.82 -7.83
C LYS A 166 -33.60 -18.96 -8.33
N THR A 167 -33.30 -17.94 -9.14
CA THR A 167 -34.31 -17.10 -9.79
C THR A 167 -35.17 -17.89 -10.76
N TYR A 168 -34.57 -18.75 -11.59
CA TYR A 168 -35.30 -19.55 -12.58
C TYR A 168 -36.23 -20.58 -11.94
N TYR A 169 -35.74 -21.33 -10.94
CA TYR A 169 -36.49 -22.40 -10.28
C TYR A 169 -37.31 -21.93 -9.07
N LYS A 170 -37.29 -20.63 -8.72
CA LYS A 170 -37.92 -20.04 -7.53
C LYS A 170 -37.64 -20.83 -6.25
N SER A 171 -36.41 -21.30 -6.10
CA SER A 171 -36.03 -22.20 -5.01
C SER A 171 -35.70 -21.44 -3.74
N GLU A 172 -36.09 -21.96 -2.58
CA GLU A 172 -35.71 -21.41 -1.27
C GLU A 172 -34.34 -21.90 -0.77
N LEU A 173 -33.73 -22.87 -1.46
CA LEU A 173 -32.44 -23.46 -1.08
C LEU A 173 -31.34 -22.41 -0.90
N SER A 174 -30.55 -22.56 0.16
CA SER A 174 -29.33 -21.77 0.37
C SER A 174 -28.22 -22.17 -0.61
N PHE A 175 -27.20 -21.33 -0.77
CA PHE A 175 -26.09 -21.57 -1.70
C PHE A 175 -25.36 -22.88 -1.39
N ASP A 176 -25.10 -23.16 -0.11
CA ASP A 176 -24.38 -24.35 0.32
C ASP A 176 -25.22 -25.63 0.10
N GLU A 177 -26.52 -25.59 0.42
CA GLU A 177 -27.43 -26.71 0.16
C GLU A 177 -27.59 -26.98 -1.34
N TRP A 178 -27.71 -25.93 -2.15
CA TRP A 178 -27.74 -26.04 -3.61
C TRP A 178 -26.45 -26.64 -4.16
N LYS A 179 -25.30 -26.16 -3.67
CA LYS A 179 -23.99 -26.65 -4.11
C LYS A 179 -23.83 -28.13 -3.78
N ILE A 180 -24.22 -28.56 -2.58
CA ILE A 180 -24.23 -29.97 -2.19
C ILE A 180 -25.17 -30.77 -3.10
N LYS A 181 -26.39 -30.28 -3.36
CA LYS A 181 -27.38 -30.95 -4.22
C LYS A 181 -26.90 -31.13 -5.67
N VAL A 182 -26.33 -30.09 -6.28
CA VAL A 182 -25.87 -30.11 -7.67
C VAL A 182 -24.55 -30.88 -7.83
N MET A 183 -23.67 -30.83 -6.83
CA MET A 183 -22.38 -31.53 -6.88
C MET A 183 -22.49 -33.01 -6.51
N ASN A 184 -23.34 -33.39 -5.55
CA ASN A 184 -23.55 -34.79 -5.18
C ASN A 184 -24.45 -35.55 -6.18
N GLY A 185 -25.27 -34.84 -6.96
CA GLY A 185 -26.08 -35.44 -8.02
C GLY A 185 -25.28 -35.97 -9.24
N LYS A 186 -23.96 -35.76 -9.29
CA LYS A 186 -23.07 -36.27 -10.36
C LYS A 186 -22.37 -37.61 -10.03
N ASN A 187 -22.55 -38.14 -8.82
CA ASN A 187 -21.91 -39.39 -8.37
C ASN A 187 -22.85 -40.61 -8.35
N ASN A 188 -24.05 -40.50 -8.93
CA ASN A 188 -24.97 -41.62 -9.19
C ASN A 188 -25.22 -41.76 -10.69
#